data_AF-A0A242U4I6-F1
#
_entry.id   AF-A0A242U4I6-F1
#
_cell.length_a   1.000
_cell.length_b   1.000
_cell.length_c   1.000
_cell.angle_alpha   90.00
_cell.angle_beta   90.00
_cell.angle_gamma   90.00
#
_symmetry.space_group_name_H-M   'P 1'
#
loop_
_entity.id
_entity.type
_entity.pdbx_description
1 polymer ?
#
loop_
_entity_poly.entity_id
_entity_poly.type
_entity_poly.pdbx_seq_one_letter_code
_entity_poly.pdbx_strand_id
1 'polypeptide(L)'
;MSAKNISNEIVEENDSLTTFINNYISENGKENFSETINSKLQVSKDRYDFIVKILTRNIKVDEFLMNDILRCIVKKLCESQGIDFPNTFKLPENHLFSKASLYEYDPAKNGQNILKHGLDFGSVVSYGGADYGRLISYTNSEIEDRFVIFSKYYVDDKNNIFLSDDKKNEDFLCIATIATNADSGFRFISSRALKVKNDKKFQLELKNIIKDHNLDDSIMIGLRNGAYQILSEYYKLK
;
A
#
# COMPACT_ATOMS: atom_id res chain seq x y z
N MET A 1 19.93 -16.35 11.51
CA MET A 1 19.89 -16.57 10.06
C MET A 1 20.82 -15.56 9.39
N SER A 2 21.59 -15.96 8.38
CA SER A 2 22.42 -15.01 7.62
C SER A 2 21.55 -14.25 6.61
N ALA A 3 21.90 -13.01 6.27
CA ALA A 3 21.18 -12.23 5.25
C ALA A 3 21.12 -12.94 3.87
N LYS A 4 22.13 -13.77 3.57
CA LYS A 4 22.18 -14.59 2.36
C LYS A 4 21.10 -15.67 2.32
N ASN A 5 20.74 -16.26 3.47
CA ASN A 5 19.69 -17.27 3.53
C ASN A 5 18.30 -16.64 3.32
N ILE A 6 18.06 -15.48 3.93
CA ILE A 6 16.78 -14.73 3.76
C ILE A 6 16.59 -14.32 2.31
N SER A 7 17.67 -13.88 1.63
CA SER A 7 17.62 -13.52 0.22
C SER A 7 17.37 -14.71 -0.71
N ASN A 8 17.72 -15.94 -0.31
CA ASN A 8 17.42 -17.12 -1.13
C ASN A 8 15.96 -17.55 -0.93
N GLU A 9 15.46 -17.51 0.31
CA GLU A 9 14.07 -17.83 0.64
C GLU A 9 13.08 -16.93 -0.12
N ILE A 10 13.31 -15.62 -0.14
CA ILE A 10 12.41 -14.69 -0.85
C ILE A 10 12.36 -14.96 -2.37
N VAL A 11 13.47 -15.39 -2.96
CA VAL A 11 13.55 -15.75 -4.39
C VAL A 11 12.77 -17.02 -4.65
N GLU A 12 12.93 -18.06 -3.82
CA GLU A 12 12.17 -19.31 -3.93
C GLU A 12 10.65 -19.08 -3.78
N GLU A 13 10.26 -18.21 -2.84
CA GLU A 13 8.85 -17.80 -2.70
C GLU A 13 8.34 -17.09 -3.96
N ASN A 14 9.12 -16.16 -4.51
CA ASN A 14 8.76 -15.42 -5.72
C ASN A 14 8.60 -16.35 -6.93
N ASP A 15 9.48 -17.34 -7.07
CA ASP A 15 9.41 -18.33 -8.15
C ASP A 15 8.16 -19.22 -8.02
N SER A 16 7.84 -19.67 -6.80
CA SER A 16 6.63 -20.45 -6.51
C SER A 16 5.35 -19.67 -6.84
N LEU A 17 5.25 -18.43 -6.38
CA LEU A 17 4.09 -17.56 -6.64
C LEU A 17 3.96 -17.21 -8.13
N THR A 18 5.07 -16.94 -8.81
CA THR A 18 5.10 -16.66 -10.26
C THR A 18 4.64 -17.89 -11.05
N THR A 19 5.09 -19.08 -10.66
CA THR A 19 4.67 -20.35 -11.28
C THR A 19 3.16 -20.55 -11.15
N PHE A 20 2.60 -20.29 -9.98
CA PHE A 20 1.14 -20.36 -9.79
C PHE A 20 0.38 -19.40 -10.70
N ILE A 21 0.82 -18.14 -10.81
CA ILE A 21 0.19 -17.15 -11.70
C ILE A 21 0.25 -17.61 -13.15
N ASN A 22 1.40 -18.11 -13.61
CA ASN A 22 1.57 -18.58 -14.98
C ASN A 22 0.70 -19.81 -15.28
N ASN A 23 0.57 -20.74 -14.35
CA ASN A 23 -0.33 -21.89 -14.48
C ASN A 23 -1.79 -21.44 -14.56
N TYR A 24 -2.20 -20.54 -13.65
CA TYR A 24 -3.55 -19.95 -13.69
C TYR A 24 -3.84 -19.31 -15.06
N ILE A 25 -2.93 -18.49 -15.58
CA ILE A 25 -3.09 -17.82 -16.89
C ILE A 25 -3.14 -18.85 -18.03
N SER A 26 -2.34 -19.92 -17.95
CA SER A 26 -2.30 -20.97 -18.98
C SER A 26 -3.59 -21.78 -19.00
N GLU A 27 -4.17 -22.06 -17.83
CA GLU A 27 -5.40 -22.85 -17.68
C GLU A 27 -6.68 -22.04 -17.95
N ASN A 28 -6.70 -20.78 -17.52
CA ASN A 28 -7.92 -19.95 -17.52
C ASN A 28 -7.89 -18.85 -18.59
N GLY A 29 -6.73 -18.56 -19.18
CA GLY A 29 -6.56 -17.48 -20.14
C GLY A 29 -6.27 -16.11 -19.51
N LYS A 30 -5.64 -15.23 -20.29
CA LYS A 30 -5.26 -13.87 -19.86
C LYS A 30 -6.46 -12.98 -19.56
N GLU A 31 -7.57 -13.16 -20.27
CA GLU A 31 -8.79 -12.39 -20.08
C GLU A 31 -9.40 -12.64 -18.70
N ASN A 32 -9.57 -13.90 -18.31
CA ASN A 32 -10.05 -14.28 -16.97
C ASN A 32 -9.13 -13.80 -15.85
N PHE A 33 -7.81 -13.87 -16.04
CA PHE A 33 -6.85 -13.26 -15.12
C PHE A 33 -7.10 -11.75 -14.98
N SER A 34 -7.24 -11.04 -16.10
CA SER A 34 -7.49 -9.59 -16.12
C SER A 34 -8.78 -9.21 -15.40
N GLU A 35 -9.87 -9.92 -15.67
CA GLU A 35 -11.18 -9.71 -15.06
C GLU A 35 -11.15 -9.99 -13.54
N THR A 36 -10.49 -11.07 -13.14
CA THR A 36 -10.34 -11.43 -11.72
C THR A 36 -9.57 -10.36 -10.95
N ILE A 37 -8.42 -9.93 -11.49
CA ILE A 37 -7.59 -8.90 -10.84
C ILE A 37 -8.33 -7.56 -10.79
N ASN A 38 -8.99 -7.15 -11.88
CA ASN A 38 -9.74 -5.90 -11.91
C ASN A 38 -10.95 -5.92 -10.96
N SER A 39 -11.71 -7.01 -10.90
CA SER A 39 -12.87 -7.11 -10.01
C SER A 39 -12.48 -7.15 -8.53
N LYS A 40 -11.42 -7.88 -8.18
CA LYS A 40 -10.96 -8.03 -6.78
C LYS A 40 -10.18 -6.81 -6.26
N LEU A 41 -9.36 -6.17 -7.10
CA LEU A 41 -8.56 -5.02 -6.68
C LEU A 41 -9.25 -3.68 -6.94
N GLN A 42 -10.19 -3.60 -7.89
CA GLN A 42 -10.88 -2.38 -8.32
C GLN A 42 -9.87 -1.28 -8.70
N VAL A 43 -8.96 -1.62 -9.61
CA VAL A 43 -7.91 -0.72 -10.12
C VAL A 43 -8.36 -0.05 -11.41
N SER A 44 -7.83 1.14 -11.71
CA SER A 44 -8.05 1.77 -13.02
C SER A 44 -7.31 1.02 -14.13
N LYS A 45 -7.67 1.27 -15.39
CA LYS A 45 -6.98 0.71 -16.55
C LYS A 45 -5.47 1.00 -16.54
N ASP A 46 -5.09 2.26 -16.29
CA ASP A 46 -3.68 2.66 -16.23
C ASP A 46 -2.91 1.90 -15.14
N ARG A 47 -3.56 1.67 -13.98
CA ARG A 47 -2.98 0.86 -12.91
C ARG A 47 -2.84 -0.59 -13.33
N TYR A 48 -3.84 -1.15 -14.03
CA TYR A 48 -3.76 -2.52 -14.55
C TYR A 48 -2.60 -2.68 -15.55
N ASP A 49 -2.46 -1.75 -16.50
CA ASP A 49 -1.36 -1.77 -17.47
C ASP A 49 0.00 -1.69 -16.77
N PHE A 50 0.10 -0.91 -15.69
CA PHE A 50 1.28 -0.85 -14.84
C PHE A 50 1.58 -2.19 -14.11
N ILE A 51 0.56 -2.88 -13.61
CA ILE A 51 0.70 -4.23 -13.02
C ILE A 51 1.28 -5.19 -14.05
N VAL A 52 0.79 -5.15 -15.29
CA VAL A 52 1.31 -6.00 -16.37
C VAL A 52 2.80 -5.73 -16.60
N LYS A 53 3.23 -4.46 -16.63
CA LYS A 53 4.65 -4.10 -16.77
C LYS A 53 5.53 -4.63 -15.63
N ILE A 54 5.03 -4.64 -14.39
CA ILE A 54 5.74 -5.25 -13.25
C ILE A 54 5.89 -6.75 -13.46
N LEU A 55 4.79 -7.43 -13.79
CA LEU A 55 4.78 -8.89 -13.96
C LEU A 55 5.64 -9.35 -15.13
N THR A 56 5.71 -8.56 -16.21
CA THR A 56 6.60 -8.83 -17.35
C THR A 56 8.04 -8.39 -17.11
N ARG A 57 8.39 -7.93 -15.90
CA ARG A 57 9.71 -7.41 -15.51
C ARG A 57 10.20 -6.22 -16.36
N ASN A 58 9.28 -5.51 -17.03
CA ASN A 58 9.58 -4.25 -17.71
C ASN A 58 9.86 -3.11 -16.71
N ILE A 59 9.39 -3.26 -15.47
CA ILE A 59 9.72 -2.38 -14.35
C ILE A 59 10.47 -3.21 -13.31
N LYS A 60 11.66 -2.73 -12.93
CA LYS A 60 12.47 -3.37 -11.89
C LYS A 60 11.92 -2.99 -10.53
N VAL A 61 11.58 -3.99 -9.75
CA VAL A 61 11.14 -3.90 -8.34
C VAL A 61 12.09 -4.80 -7.53
N ASP A 62 12.41 -4.43 -6.29
CA ASP A 62 13.22 -5.31 -5.44
C ASP A 62 12.47 -6.60 -5.10
N GLU A 63 13.20 -7.64 -4.68
CA GLU A 63 12.62 -8.96 -4.46
C GLU A 63 11.57 -9.01 -3.34
N PHE A 64 11.70 -8.17 -2.30
CA PHE A 64 10.71 -8.14 -1.21
C PHE A 64 9.42 -7.43 -1.64
N LEU A 65 9.52 -6.27 -2.32
CA LEU A 65 8.31 -5.63 -2.86
C LEU A 65 7.67 -6.48 -3.97
N MET A 66 8.47 -7.20 -4.76
CA MET A 66 7.93 -8.17 -5.72
C MET A 66 7.17 -9.29 -4.99
N ASN A 67 7.73 -9.81 -3.89
CA ASN A 67 7.07 -10.82 -3.06
C ASN A 67 5.71 -10.34 -2.52
N ASP A 68 5.65 -9.12 -2.01
CA ASP A 68 4.39 -8.50 -1.54
C ASP A 68 3.34 -8.42 -2.66
N ILE A 69 3.75 -7.98 -3.85
CA ILE A 69 2.90 -7.89 -5.04
C ILE A 69 2.40 -9.27 -5.46
N LEU A 70 3.28 -10.26 -5.55
CA LEU A 70 2.94 -11.63 -5.95
C LEU A 70 1.99 -12.27 -4.93
N ARG A 71 2.25 -12.13 -3.63
CA ARG A 71 1.36 -12.59 -2.56
C ARG A 71 -0.03 -11.97 -2.68
N CYS A 72 -0.12 -10.68 -2.99
CA CYS A 72 -1.40 -10.01 -3.22
C CYS A 72 -2.17 -10.65 -4.38
N ILE A 73 -1.52 -10.77 -5.54
CA ILE A 73 -2.12 -11.32 -6.77
C ILE A 73 -2.58 -12.75 -6.53
N VAL A 74 -1.70 -13.62 -6.03
CA VAL A 74 -2.01 -15.03 -5.78
C VAL A 74 -3.14 -15.16 -4.76
N LYS A 75 -3.14 -14.38 -3.68
CA LYS A 75 -4.25 -14.36 -2.71
C LYS A 75 -5.58 -14.01 -3.38
N LYS A 76 -5.61 -13.08 -4.35
CA LYS A 76 -6.84 -12.74 -5.11
C LYS A 76 -7.30 -13.83 -6.07
N LEU A 77 -6.35 -14.53 -6.69
CA LEU A 77 -6.65 -15.69 -7.53
C LEU A 77 -7.19 -16.85 -6.67
N CYS A 78 -6.56 -17.17 -5.54
CA CYS A 78 -7.02 -18.17 -4.60
C CYS A 78 -8.44 -17.87 -4.07
N GLU A 79 -8.71 -16.62 -3.69
CA GLU A 79 -10.05 -16.15 -3.28
C GLU A 79 -11.10 -16.33 -4.40
N SER A 80 -10.71 -16.30 -5.67
CA SER A 80 -11.63 -16.51 -6.81
C SER A 80 -11.92 -18.00 -7.07
N GLN A 81 -11.02 -18.88 -6.66
CA GLN A 81 -11.10 -20.33 -6.87
C GLN A 81 -11.48 -21.10 -5.59
N GLY A 82 -11.68 -20.43 -4.46
CA GLY A 82 -11.94 -21.09 -3.17
C GLY A 82 -10.73 -21.84 -2.62
N ILE A 83 -9.51 -21.46 -3.02
CA ILE A 83 -8.26 -22.06 -2.55
C ILE A 83 -7.84 -21.39 -1.23
N ASP A 84 -7.46 -22.19 -0.24
CA ASP A 84 -6.90 -21.71 1.02
C ASP A 84 -5.43 -21.31 0.84
N PHE A 85 -5.19 -20.01 0.67
CA PHE A 85 -3.87 -19.45 0.41
C PHE A 85 -2.84 -19.78 1.51
N PRO A 86 -3.08 -19.49 2.81
CA PRO A 86 -2.14 -19.85 3.88
C PRO A 86 -1.73 -21.32 3.88
N ASN A 87 -2.69 -22.24 3.74
CA ASN A 87 -2.41 -23.67 3.79
C ASN A 87 -1.72 -24.20 2.52
N THR A 88 -2.00 -23.60 1.37
CA THR A 88 -1.43 -24.02 0.08
C THR A 88 0.03 -23.64 -0.04
N PHE A 89 0.38 -22.38 0.26
CA PHE A 89 1.73 -21.88 0.03
C PHE A 89 2.63 -21.94 1.27
N LYS A 90 2.04 -22.03 2.48
CA LYS A 90 2.77 -22.12 3.75
C LYS A 90 3.84 -21.03 3.92
N LEU A 91 3.55 -19.85 3.38
CA LEU A 91 4.46 -18.72 3.44
C LEU A 91 4.50 -18.15 4.87
N PRO A 92 5.65 -17.65 5.33
CA PRO A 92 5.73 -16.88 6.56
C PRO A 92 4.76 -15.70 6.52
N GLU A 93 4.10 -15.41 7.64
CA GLU A 93 3.17 -14.28 7.72
C GLU A 93 3.87 -12.93 7.47
N ASN A 94 5.15 -12.85 7.84
CA ASN A 94 5.99 -11.66 7.73
C ASN A 94 7.33 -12.00 7.06
N HIS A 95 7.90 -11.03 6.35
CA HIS A 95 9.29 -11.07 5.87
C HIS A 95 10.14 -10.01 6.58
N LEU A 96 11.45 -9.96 6.31
CA LEU A 96 12.40 -9.08 7.03
C LEU A 96 11.96 -7.60 7.13
N PHE A 97 11.41 -7.03 6.06
CA PHE A 97 10.99 -5.63 6.02
C PHE A 97 9.53 -5.36 6.43
N SER A 98 8.73 -6.39 6.70
CA SER A 98 7.30 -6.22 7.02
C SER A 98 7.04 -5.95 8.51
N LYS A 99 8.11 -5.94 9.33
CA LYS A 99 8.05 -5.63 10.75
C LYS A 99 9.29 -4.86 11.20
N ALA A 100 9.06 -3.69 11.79
CA ALA A 100 10.06 -2.83 12.42
C ALA A 100 9.63 -2.48 13.85
N SER A 101 10.41 -1.66 14.54
CA SER A 101 10.14 -1.28 15.94
C SER A 101 8.94 -0.36 16.13
N LEU A 102 8.45 0.28 15.07
CA LEU A 102 7.35 1.26 15.12
C LEU A 102 6.15 0.87 14.25
N TYR A 103 6.33 -0.09 13.35
CA TYR A 103 5.30 -0.48 12.43
C TYR A 103 5.43 -1.95 11.99
N GLU A 104 4.32 -2.51 11.56
CA GLU A 104 4.27 -3.79 10.85
C GLU A 104 3.17 -3.77 9.78
N TYR A 105 3.22 -4.71 8.85
CA TYR A 105 2.20 -4.87 7.82
C TYR A 105 2.10 -6.31 7.31
N ASP A 106 0.92 -6.70 6.83
CA ASP A 106 0.75 -7.94 6.04
C ASP A 106 1.39 -7.71 4.64
N PRO A 107 2.37 -8.55 4.22
CA PRO A 107 2.97 -8.53 2.88
C PRO A 107 1.97 -8.40 1.72
N ALA A 108 0.90 -9.20 1.72
CA ALA A 108 -0.14 -9.16 0.69
C ALA A 108 -0.97 -7.87 0.76
N LYS A 109 -1.09 -7.24 1.94
CA LYS A 109 -1.70 -5.90 2.08
C LYS A 109 -0.79 -4.80 1.55
N ASN A 110 0.52 -4.89 1.77
CA ASN A 110 1.46 -3.95 1.18
C ASN A 110 1.43 -4.07 -0.36
N GLY A 111 1.44 -5.30 -0.89
CA GLY A 111 1.25 -5.56 -2.31
C GLY A 111 -0.06 -4.94 -2.84
N GLN A 112 -1.16 -5.11 -2.10
CA GLN A 112 -2.43 -4.46 -2.46
C GLN A 112 -2.30 -2.93 -2.51
N ASN A 113 -1.60 -2.32 -1.55
CA ASN A 113 -1.38 -0.88 -1.50
C ASN A 113 -0.54 -0.40 -2.68
N ILE A 114 0.52 -1.12 -3.03
CA ILE A 114 1.37 -0.85 -4.19
C ILE A 114 0.55 -0.91 -5.47
N LEU A 115 -0.20 -1.99 -5.70
CA LEU A 115 -0.95 -2.16 -6.95
C LEU A 115 -2.04 -1.09 -7.11
N LYS A 116 -2.70 -0.70 -6.01
CA LYS A 116 -3.79 0.30 -6.05
C LYS A 116 -3.32 1.74 -6.01
N HIS A 117 -2.26 2.04 -5.28
CA HIS A 117 -1.88 3.40 -4.91
C HIS A 117 -0.45 3.77 -5.29
N GLY A 118 0.33 2.81 -5.79
CA GLY A 118 1.72 3.02 -6.20
C GLY A 118 2.67 3.28 -5.05
N LEU A 119 2.24 3.02 -3.81
CA LEU A 119 3.01 3.29 -2.60
C LEU A 119 3.22 2.01 -1.83
N ASP A 120 4.45 1.70 -1.44
CA ASP A 120 4.73 0.70 -0.43
C ASP A 120 4.83 1.35 0.96
N PHE A 121 4.52 0.56 1.99
CA PHE A 121 4.48 1.01 3.37
C PHE A 121 5.86 1.35 3.95
N GLY A 122 6.90 0.60 3.60
CA GLY A 122 8.26 0.84 4.10
C GLY A 122 8.80 2.19 3.63
N SER A 123 8.52 2.55 2.38
CA SER A 123 8.87 3.84 1.78
C SER A 123 8.17 5.01 2.45
N VAL A 124 6.91 4.86 2.90
CA VAL A 124 6.20 5.95 3.62
C VAL A 124 6.94 6.33 4.88
N VAL A 125 7.48 5.34 5.61
CA VAL A 125 8.26 5.58 6.82
C VAL A 125 9.65 6.12 6.48
N SER A 126 10.35 5.45 5.55
CA SER A 126 11.74 5.77 5.20
C SER A 126 11.90 7.17 4.58
N TYR A 127 10.96 7.57 3.73
CA TYR A 127 10.97 8.87 3.06
C TYR A 127 10.08 9.92 3.74
N GLY A 128 9.50 9.60 4.89
CA GLY A 128 8.89 10.61 5.75
C GLY A 128 9.91 11.37 6.60
N GLY A 129 11.09 10.80 6.83
CA GLY A 129 12.14 11.41 7.64
C GLY A 129 11.62 11.78 9.04
N ALA A 130 11.98 12.97 9.52
CA ALA A 130 11.51 13.49 10.81
C ALA A 130 10.01 13.88 10.82
N ASP A 131 9.34 13.85 9.65
CA ASP A 131 7.95 14.25 9.50
C ASP A 131 6.99 13.06 9.51
N TYR A 132 7.52 11.83 9.58
CA TYR A 132 6.70 10.63 9.73
C TYR A 132 5.92 10.68 11.05
N GLY A 133 4.61 10.43 10.97
CA GLY A 133 3.76 10.38 12.16
C GLY A 133 3.50 11.73 12.84
N ARG A 134 3.76 12.85 12.16
CA ARG A 134 3.58 14.20 12.73
C ARG A 134 2.18 14.49 13.22
N LEU A 135 1.17 13.87 12.62
CA LEU A 135 -0.20 13.94 13.09
C LEU A 135 -0.82 12.56 13.05
N ILE A 136 -1.29 12.12 14.21
CA ILE A 136 -2.05 10.90 14.37
C ILE A 136 -3.43 11.31 14.88
N SER A 137 -4.47 10.91 14.17
CA SER A 137 -5.84 11.14 14.58
C SER A 137 -6.56 9.82 14.73
N TYR A 138 -7.36 9.72 15.79
CA TYR A 138 -8.16 8.55 16.09
C TYR A 138 -9.46 8.57 15.29
N THR A 139 -9.86 7.43 14.77
CA THR A 139 -11.16 7.21 14.14
C THR A 139 -11.82 6.09 14.92
N ASN A 140 -12.90 6.43 15.61
CA ASN A 140 -13.56 5.52 16.54
C ASN A 140 -14.44 4.55 15.75
N SER A 141 -13.89 3.39 15.39
CA SER A 141 -14.64 2.32 14.74
C SER A 141 -15.14 1.32 15.79
N GLU A 142 -16.37 0.85 15.62
CA GLU A 142 -16.99 -0.16 16.51
C GLU A 142 -16.26 -1.51 16.53
N ILE A 143 -15.36 -1.77 15.58
CA ILE A 143 -14.71 -3.08 15.38
C ILE A 143 -13.25 -3.07 15.85
N GLU A 144 -12.48 -2.04 15.49
CA GLU A 144 -11.07 -1.91 15.84
C GLU A 144 -10.65 -0.43 15.86
N ASP A 145 -9.78 -0.05 16.78
CA ASP A 145 -9.26 1.31 16.82
C ASP A 145 -8.44 1.60 15.56
N ARG A 146 -8.88 2.59 14.78
CA ARG A 146 -8.16 3.01 13.58
C ARG A 146 -7.57 4.39 13.76
N PHE A 147 -6.41 4.57 13.13
CA PHE A 147 -5.64 5.80 13.18
C PHE A 147 -5.41 6.29 11.76
N VAL A 148 -5.49 7.60 11.57
CA VAL A 148 -4.99 8.29 10.39
C VAL A 148 -3.68 8.95 10.75
N ILE A 149 -2.61 8.50 10.11
CA ILE A 149 -1.27 9.01 10.26
C ILE A 149 -0.95 9.86 9.03
N PHE A 150 -0.71 11.15 9.23
CA PHE A 150 -0.27 12.05 8.17
C PHE A 150 1.25 12.15 8.18
N SER A 151 1.84 11.94 7.01
CA SER A 151 3.28 12.00 6.81
C SER A 151 3.62 12.79 5.56
N LYS A 152 4.76 13.48 5.59
CA LYS A 152 5.39 13.95 4.36
C LYS A 152 6.04 12.75 3.65
N TYR A 153 6.19 12.82 2.34
CA TYR A 153 6.98 11.87 1.56
C TYR A 153 7.84 12.68 0.61
N TYR A 154 9.15 12.71 0.86
CA TYR A 154 10.08 13.44 0.01
C TYR A 154 10.31 12.69 -1.30
N VAL A 155 10.08 13.37 -2.42
CA VAL A 155 10.26 12.79 -3.77
C VAL A 155 11.58 13.30 -4.33
N ASP A 156 12.45 12.38 -4.72
CA ASP A 156 13.65 12.68 -5.48
C ASP A 156 13.86 11.66 -6.61
N ASP A 157 14.84 11.90 -7.50
CA ASP A 157 15.12 11.02 -8.63
C ASP A 157 15.51 9.58 -8.25
N LYS A 158 15.95 9.36 -7.00
CA LYS A 158 16.35 8.03 -6.48
C LYS A 158 15.22 7.34 -5.71
N ASN A 159 14.25 8.10 -5.21
CA ASN A 159 13.16 7.68 -4.35
C ASN A 159 11.80 7.81 -5.04
N ASN A 160 11.78 7.78 -6.38
CA ASN A 160 10.59 7.67 -7.21
C ASN A 160 9.92 6.28 -7.10
N ILE A 161 9.87 5.71 -5.90
CA ILE A 161 9.11 4.49 -5.54
C ILE A 161 7.62 4.83 -5.37
N PHE A 162 7.16 5.93 -5.98
CA PHE A 162 5.84 5.89 -6.56
C PHE A 162 5.92 4.93 -7.75
N LEU A 163 5.55 3.67 -7.51
CA LEU A 163 5.36 2.69 -8.57
C LEU A 163 4.14 3.13 -9.39
N SER A 164 4.35 4.15 -10.22
CA SER A 164 3.40 4.88 -11.04
C SER A 164 4.15 5.36 -12.28
N ASP A 165 3.53 5.21 -13.45
CA ASP A 165 4.10 5.73 -14.70
C ASP A 165 4.21 7.28 -14.68
N ASP A 166 3.44 7.94 -13.83
CA ASP A 166 3.50 9.40 -13.63
C ASP A 166 4.61 9.79 -12.65
N LYS A 167 5.75 10.24 -13.17
CA LYS A 167 6.72 10.99 -12.35
C LYS A 167 6.02 12.19 -11.72
N LYS A 168 6.15 12.35 -10.41
CA LYS A 168 5.67 13.55 -9.71
C LYS A 168 6.75 14.62 -9.81
N ASN A 169 6.40 15.78 -10.33
CA ASN A 169 7.27 16.96 -10.39
C ASN A 169 7.22 17.78 -9.07
N GLU A 170 6.79 17.15 -7.97
CA GLU A 170 6.58 17.79 -6.68
C GLU A 170 7.72 17.36 -5.75
N ASP A 171 8.33 18.29 -5.00
CA ASP A 171 9.43 17.99 -4.08
C ASP A 171 9.01 17.03 -2.94
N PHE A 172 7.72 16.99 -2.63
CA PHE A 172 7.14 16.11 -1.63
C PHE A 172 5.65 15.88 -1.87
N LEU A 173 5.13 14.81 -1.26
CA LEU A 173 3.71 14.46 -1.22
C LEU A 173 3.22 14.43 0.23
N CYS A 174 1.93 14.69 0.42
CA CYS A 174 1.26 14.42 1.70
C CYS A 174 0.63 13.04 1.64
N ILE A 175 1.04 12.13 2.53
CA ILE A 175 0.54 10.77 2.64
C ILE A 175 -0.39 10.68 3.83
N ALA A 176 -1.56 10.08 3.62
CA ALA A 176 -2.44 9.61 4.68
C ALA A 176 -2.36 8.09 4.77
N THR A 177 -1.95 7.59 5.93
CA THR A 177 -1.84 6.17 6.26
C THR A 177 -2.91 5.79 7.26
N ILE A 178 -3.71 4.78 6.95
CA ILE A 178 -4.61 4.12 7.89
C ILE A 178 -3.85 3.00 8.57
N ALA A 179 -3.88 2.99 9.90
CA ALA A 179 -3.26 1.97 10.72
C ALA A 179 -4.19 1.54 11.87
N THR A 180 -3.89 0.41 12.48
CA THR A 180 -4.46 -0.06 13.75
C THR A 180 -3.33 -0.29 14.76
N ASN A 181 -3.68 -0.48 16.04
CA ASN A 181 -2.70 -0.84 17.06
C ASN A 181 -2.15 -2.25 16.82
N ALA A 182 -0.86 -2.42 17.08
CA ALA A 182 -0.20 -3.71 17.15
C ALA A 182 0.92 -3.69 18.22
N ASP A 183 1.42 -4.86 18.60
CA ASP A 183 2.46 -4.97 19.64
C ASP A 183 3.74 -4.18 19.29
N SER A 184 4.01 -4.01 17.99
CA SER A 184 5.16 -3.28 17.44
C SER A 184 4.90 -1.78 17.22
N GLY A 185 3.74 -1.26 17.64
CA GLY A 185 3.28 0.10 17.38
C GLY A 185 2.07 0.11 16.45
N PHE A 186 2.28 0.41 15.18
CA PHE A 186 1.19 0.54 14.20
C PHE A 186 1.20 -0.58 13.15
N ARG A 187 0.08 -1.27 12.98
CA ARG A 187 -0.12 -2.15 11.82
C ARG A 187 -0.76 -1.37 10.68
N PHE A 188 -0.04 -1.21 9.58
CA PHE A 188 -0.54 -0.44 8.43
C PHE A 188 -1.58 -1.22 7.63
N ILE A 189 -2.63 -0.50 7.23
CA ILE A 189 -3.78 -1.04 6.48
C ILE A 189 -3.83 -0.46 5.06
N SER A 190 -3.54 0.83 4.89
CA SER A 190 -3.56 1.53 3.61
C SER A 190 -2.73 2.81 3.69
N SER A 191 -2.08 3.22 2.60
CA SER A 191 -1.34 4.49 2.49
C SER A 191 -1.60 5.11 1.13
N ARG A 192 -1.97 6.40 1.10
CA ARG A 192 -2.31 7.11 -0.13
C ARG A 192 -1.74 8.52 -0.12
N ALA A 193 -1.22 8.96 -1.27
CA ALA A 193 -0.98 10.38 -1.49
C ALA A 193 -2.30 11.14 -1.64
N LEU A 194 -2.44 12.22 -0.90
CA LEU A 194 -3.58 13.12 -0.93
C LEU A 194 -3.43 14.10 -2.09
N LYS A 195 -4.50 14.30 -2.86
CA LYS A 195 -4.54 15.26 -3.97
C LYS A 195 -5.39 16.45 -3.58
N VAL A 196 -4.79 17.40 -2.89
CA VAL A 196 -5.50 18.59 -2.40
C VAL A 196 -5.68 19.60 -3.52
N LYS A 197 -6.84 19.52 -4.20
CA LYS A 197 -7.27 20.52 -5.18
C LYS A 197 -8.13 21.62 -4.56
N ASN A 198 -8.88 21.29 -3.51
CA ASN A 198 -9.69 22.20 -2.68
C ASN A 198 -10.23 21.46 -1.45
N ASP A 199 -10.75 22.22 -0.48
CA ASP A 199 -11.30 21.72 0.79
C ASP A 199 -12.32 20.60 0.63
N LYS A 200 -13.28 20.75 -0.28
CA LYS A 200 -14.36 19.77 -0.47
C LYS A 200 -13.82 18.44 -0.98
N LYS A 201 -12.90 18.48 -1.96
CA LYS A 201 -12.23 17.27 -2.47
C LYS A 201 -11.35 16.62 -1.42
N PHE A 202 -10.67 17.43 -0.62
CA PHE A 202 -9.82 16.93 0.45
C PHE A 202 -10.62 16.20 1.54
N GLN A 203 -11.73 16.79 2.00
CA GLN A 203 -12.64 16.12 2.93
C GLN A 203 -13.21 14.82 2.35
N LEU A 204 -13.58 14.81 1.06
CA LEU A 204 -14.07 13.62 0.40
C LEU A 204 -13.00 12.53 0.32
N GLU A 205 -11.74 12.88 0.01
CA GLU A 205 -10.63 11.93 0.03
C GLU A 205 -10.41 11.35 1.43
N LEU A 206 -10.42 12.17 2.48
CA LEU A 206 -10.32 11.68 3.86
C LEU A 206 -11.46 10.71 4.22
N LYS A 207 -12.72 11.05 3.91
CA LYS A 207 -13.87 10.15 4.14
C LYS A 207 -13.71 8.82 3.39
N ASN A 208 -13.24 8.86 2.14
CA ASN A 208 -13.02 7.67 1.31
C ASN A 208 -11.83 6.81 1.77
N ILE A 209 -10.87 7.38 2.47
CA ILE A 209 -9.71 6.68 3.01
C ILE A 209 -10.09 5.98 4.31
N ILE A 210 -10.77 6.68 5.23
CA ILE A 210 -11.12 6.15 6.54
C ILE A 210 -12.24 5.11 6.43
N LYS A 211 -13.23 5.35 5.55
CA LYS A 211 -14.41 4.50 5.35
C LYS A 211 -15.17 4.20 6.65
N ASP A 212 -15.19 5.15 7.57
CA ASP A 212 -15.95 5.07 8.80
C ASP A 212 -17.24 5.89 8.64
N HIS A 213 -18.37 5.19 8.73
CA HIS A 213 -19.70 5.77 8.58
C HIS A 213 -20.13 6.58 9.83
N ASN A 214 -19.43 6.40 10.95
CA ASN A 214 -19.70 7.04 12.24
C ASN A 214 -18.75 8.23 12.51
N LEU A 215 -17.94 8.63 11.53
CA LEU A 215 -17.10 9.83 11.62
C LEU A 215 -17.96 11.08 11.84
N ASP A 216 -17.95 11.59 13.06
CA ASP A 216 -18.55 12.88 13.38
C ASP A 216 -17.87 14.00 12.55
N ASP A 217 -18.66 14.99 12.16
CA ASP A 217 -18.20 16.15 11.39
C ASP A 217 -17.13 16.94 12.16
N SER A 218 -17.16 16.93 13.50
CA SER A 218 -16.12 17.55 14.34
C SER A 218 -14.75 16.87 14.18
N ILE A 219 -14.71 15.52 14.15
CA ILE A 219 -13.49 14.74 13.94
C ILE A 219 -12.97 14.97 12.52
N MET A 220 -13.86 14.99 11.53
CA MET A 220 -13.51 15.29 10.14
C MET A 220 -12.95 16.70 9.95
N ILE A 221 -13.49 17.70 10.65
CA ILE A 221 -12.96 19.06 10.67
C ILE A 221 -11.58 19.08 11.34
N GLY A 222 -11.40 18.40 12.47
CA GLY A 222 -10.11 18.27 13.16
C GLY A 222 -9.03 17.63 12.27
N LEU A 223 -9.34 16.48 11.67
CA LEU A 223 -8.50 15.79 10.69
C LEU A 223 -8.11 16.70 9.53
N ARG A 224 -9.10 17.38 8.94
CA ARG A 224 -8.87 18.31 7.85
C ARG A 224 -7.95 19.45 8.28
N ASN A 225 -8.20 20.04 9.44
CA ASN A 225 -7.42 21.18 9.93
C ASN A 225 -5.99 20.76 10.29
N GLY A 226 -5.78 19.60 10.91
CA GLY A 226 -4.45 19.09 11.23
C GLY A 226 -3.66 18.71 9.97
N ALA A 227 -4.33 18.08 9.00
CA ALA A 227 -3.71 17.85 7.70
C ALA A 227 -3.43 19.17 6.97
N TYR A 228 -4.28 20.19 7.10
CA TYR A 228 -3.99 21.53 6.60
C TYR A 228 -2.84 22.21 7.33
N GLN A 229 -2.64 21.96 8.63
CA GLN A 229 -1.49 22.48 9.34
C GLN A 229 -0.19 21.92 8.73
N ILE A 230 -0.14 20.60 8.54
CA ILE A 230 0.94 19.93 7.80
C ILE A 230 1.05 20.52 6.39
N LEU A 231 -0.03 20.53 5.61
CA LEU A 231 0.00 21.02 4.23
C LEU A 231 0.34 22.50 4.11
N SER A 232 -0.10 23.38 5.02
CA SER A 232 0.11 24.84 4.96
C SER A 232 1.52 25.25 5.37
N GLU A 233 2.19 24.45 6.21
CA GLU A 233 3.63 24.55 6.41
C GLU A 233 4.42 24.32 5.11
N TYR A 234 3.84 23.62 4.12
CA TYR A 234 4.58 23.16 2.93
C TYR A 234 4.09 23.71 1.59
N TYR A 235 2.79 23.84 1.41
CA TYR A 235 2.15 24.57 0.34
C TYR A 235 1.85 25.95 0.88
N LYS A 236 2.69 26.94 0.52
CA LYS A 236 2.23 28.34 0.57
C LYS A 236 0.97 28.38 -0.30
N LEU A 237 -0.20 28.39 0.34
CA LEU A 237 -1.43 28.77 -0.33
C LEU A 237 -1.21 30.22 -0.77
N LYS A 238 -0.79 30.39 -2.02
CA LYS A 238 -0.74 31.70 -2.67
C LYS A 238 -2.15 32.22 -2.83
#